data_AF-N2BGQ1-F1
#
_entry.id   AF-N2BGQ1-F1
#
_cell.length_a   1.000
_cell.length_b   1.000
_cell.length_c   1.000
_cell.angle_alpha   90.00
_cell.angle_beta   90.00
_cell.angle_gamma   90.00
#
_symmetry.space_group_name_H-M   'P 1'
#
loop_
_entity.id
_entity.type
_entity.pdbx_description
1 polymer ?
#
loop_
_entity_poly.entity_id
_entity_poly.type
_entity_poly.pdbx_seq_one_letter_code
_entity_poly.pdbx_strand_id
1 'polypeptide(L)' 'MESIWNVVHDCDTEDGSPTCWAKRASHPTYGQFVWISQYSDGEYAVEVIPVNDIKVLVTCKSLSGAKRWVTINIG' A
#
# COMPACT_ATOMS: atom_id res chain seq x y z
N MET A 1 7.19 -16.84 -4.57
CA MET A 1 7.51 -15.51 -5.13
C MET A 1 7.66 -14.57 -3.96
N GLU A 2 8.85 -14.00 -3.76
CA GLU A 2 9.02 -12.94 -2.77
C GLU A 2 8.11 -11.77 -3.15
N SER A 3 7.27 -11.34 -2.20
CA SER A 3 6.39 -10.20 -2.41
C SER A 3 7.22 -8.92 -2.32
N ILE A 4 7.85 -8.54 -3.43
CA ILE A 4 8.69 -7.34 -3.50
C ILE A 4 7.78 -6.11 -3.44
N TRP A 5 7.91 -5.35 -2.36
CA TRP A 5 7.36 -4.01 -2.23
C TRP A 5 8.33 -3.01 -2.84
N ASN A 6 7.86 -2.18 -3.75
CA ASN A 6 8.63 -1.09 -4.35
C ASN A 6 8.32 0.20 -3.61
N VAL A 7 9.34 0.99 -3.32
CA VAL A 7 9.19 2.34 -2.76
C VAL A 7 8.81 3.28 -3.89
N VAL A 8 7.87 4.19 -3.63
CA VAL A 8 7.41 5.21 -4.58
C VAL A 8 7.90 6.55 -4.09
N HIS A 9 8.95 7.06 -4.73
CA HIS A 9 9.70 8.24 -4.28
C HIS A 9 9.05 9.59 -4.64
N ASP A 10 7.90 9.57 -5.33
CA ASP A 10 7.20 10.79 -5.75
C ASP A 10 6.58 11.57 -4.57
N CYS A 11 6.43 10.91 -3.42
CA CYS A 11 5.74 11.46 -2.24
C CYS A 11 6.62 11.41 -0.97
N ASP A 12 7.93 11.23 -1.10
CA ASP A 12 8.83 11.21 0.06
C ASP A 12 8.72 12.51 0.87
N THR A 13 8.96 12.42 2.17
CA THR A 13 9.06 13.61 3.05
C THR A 13 10.27 14.46 2.69
N GLU A 14 10.35 15.69 3.22
CA GLU A 14 11.46 16.61 2.95
C GLU A 14 12.84 16.06 3.35
N ASP A 15 12.89 15.14 4.31
CA ASP A 15 14.10 14.44 4.74
C ASP A 15 14.44 13.19 3.89
N GLY A 16 13.63 12.90 2.86
CA GLY A 16 13.79 11.76 1.97
C GLY A 16 13.25 10.44 2.53
N SER A 17 12.46 10.46 3.61
CA SER A 17 11.81 9.25 4.12
C SER A 17 10.63 8.85 3.22
N PRO A 18 10.49 7.57 2.87
CA PRO A 18 9.41 7.14 2.00
C PRO A 18 8.07 7.11 2.72
N THR A 19 7.04 7.59 2.03
CA THR A 19 5.65 7.59 2.51
C THR A 19 4.74 6.65 1.72
N CYS A 20 5.23 6.08 0.62
CA CYS A 20 4.40 5.30 -0.30
C CYS A 20 5.12 4.04 -0.80
N TRP A 21 4.39 2.92 -0.82
CA TRP A 21 4.88 1.62 -1.29
C TRP A 21 3.86 0.94 -2.18
N ALA A 22 4.31 0.30 -3.26
CA ALA A 22 3.46 -0.43 -4.18
C ALA A 22 3.89 -1.88 -4.34
N LYS A 23 2.92 -2.79 -4.45
CA LYS A 23 3.12 -4.20 -4.82
C LYS A 23 2.16 -4.57 -5.95
N ARG A 24 2.64 -5.35 -6.91
CA ARG A 24 1.78 -5.96 -7.93
C ARG A 24 0.97 -7.10 -7.31
N ALA A 25 -0.35 -7.04 -7.44
CA ALA A 25 -1.30 -8.02 -6.89
C ALA A 25 -2.02 -8.82 -7.99
N SER A 26 -2.40 -8.19 -9.10
CA SER A 26 -3.16 -8.82 -10.19
C SER A 26 -4.41 -9.56 -9.69
N HIS A 27 -5.30 -8.86 -8.99
CA HIS A 27 -6.50 -9.42 -8.37
C HIS A 27 -7.77 -8.96 -9.13
N PRO A 28 -8.73 -9.86 -9.44
CA PRO A 28 -9.93 -9.52 -10.23
C PRO A 28 -10.80 -8.45 -9.57
N THR A 29 -10.82 -8.40 -8.23
CA THR A 29 -11.62 -7.43 -7.46
C THR A 29 -10.87 -6.13 -7.13
N TYR A 30 -9.54 -6.19 -7.01
CA TYR A 30 -8.74 -5.09 -6.45
C TYR A 30 -7.82 -4.44 -7.48
N GLY A 31 -7.78 -4.97 -8.70
CA GLY A 31 -6.96 -4.45 -9.77
C GLY A 31 -5.53 -4.97 -9.71
N GLN A 32 -4.65 -4.31 -10.46
CA GLN A 32 -3.30 -4.81 -10.72
C GLN A 32 -2.32 -4.52 -9.59
N PHE A 33 -2.56 -3.49 -8.80
CA PHE A 33 -1.65 -3.01 -7.77
C PHE A 33 -2.37 -2.81 -6.43
N VAL A 34 -1.61 -3.01 -5.37
CA VAL A 34 -1.94 -2.58 -4.02
C VAL A 34 -0.89 -1.57 -3.58
N TRP A 35 -1.37 -0.50 -2.95
CA TRP A 35 -0.56 0.58 -2.43
C TRP A 35 -0.66 0.60 -0.91
N ILE A 36 0.41 1.05 -0.26
CA ILE A 36 0.41 1.46 1.13
C ILE A 36 0.88 2.90 1.14
N SER A 37 0.05 3.79 1.67
CA SER A 37 0.34 5.22 1.78
C SER A 37 0.34 5.61 3.25
N GLN A 38 1.34 6.38 3.68
CA GLN A 38 1.31 7.01 5.00
C GLN A 38 0.22 8.08 4.98
N TYR A 39 -0.84 7.85 5.75
CA TYR A 39 -2.03 8.69 5.77
C TYR A 39 -1.90 9.81 6.82
N SER A 40 -1.28 9.49 7.95
CA SER A 40 -0.99 10.40 9.05
C SER A 40 0.25 9.90 9.80
N ASP A 41 0.69 10.63 10.83
CA ASP A 41 1.81 10.22 11.67
C ASP A 41 1.55 8.85 12.31
N GLY A 42 2.24 7.83 11.81
CA GLY A 42 2.14 6.45 12.30
C GLY A 42 0.96 5.64 11.75
N GLU A 43 0.16 6.19 10.82
CA GLU A 43 -0.94 5.46 10.18
C GLU A 43 -0.70 5.21 8.71
N TYR A 44 -1.04 4.01 8.27
CA TYR A 44 -0.76 3.49 6.93
C TYR A 44 -2.05 2.94 6.32
N ALA A 45 -2.53 3.58 5.26
CA ALA A 45 -3.69 3.14 4.50
C ALA A 45 -3.26 2.09 3.46
N VAL A 46 -4.03 1.01 3.34
CA VAL A 46 -3.93 0.04 2.24
C VAL A 46 -4.94 0.43 1.17
N GLU A 47 -4.46 0.70 -0.03
CA GLU A 47 -5.23 1.29 -1.12
C GLU A 47 -5.17 0.42 -2.37
N VAL A 48 -6.28 0.38 -3.10
CA VAL A 48 -6.40 -0.34 -4.38
C VAL A 48 -7.20 0.50 -5.38
N ILE A 49 -6.99 0.26 -6.68
CA ILE A 49 -7.69 0.96 -7.76
C ILE A 49 -8.33 -0.09 -8.67
N PRO A 50 -9.58 -0.52 -8.39
CA PRO A 50 -10.20 -1.64 -9.10
C PRO A 50 -10.75 -1.24 -10.48
N VAL A 51 -11.33 -0.04 -10.62
CA VAL A 51 -12.00 0.37 -11.88
C VAL A 51 -11.67 1.80 -12.31
N ASN A 52 -11.25 2.70 -11.42
CA ASN A 52 -10.59 4.00 -11.69
C ASN A 52 -10.49 4.89 -10.44
N ASP A 53 -11.19 4.54 -9.35
CA ASP A 53 -11.13 5.27 -8.09
C ASP A 53 -10.27 4.56 -7.05
N ILE A 54 -9.61 5.35 -6.19
CA ILE A 54 -8.90 4.84 -5.02
C ILE A 54 -9.92 4.33 -4.01
N LYS A 55 -9.70 3.09 -3.55
CA LYS A 55 -10.43 2.49 -2.44
C LYS A 55 -9.47 2.16 -1.31
N VAL A 56 -9.67 2.79 -0.16
CA VAL A 56 -9.01 2.40 1.09
C VAL A 56 -9.67 1.13 1.63
N LEU A 57 -8.89 0.07 1.85
CA LEU A 57 -9.35 -1.21 2.38
C LEU A 57 -9.23 -1.29 3.91
N VAL A 58 -8.14 -0.74 4.45
CA VAL A 58 -7.85 -0.71 5.89
C VAL A 58 -6.83 0.37 6.21
N THR A 59 -6.87 0.92 7.42
CA THR A 59 -5.78 1.74 7.99
C THR A 59 -5.12 0.97 9.14
N CYS A 60 -3.80 0.90 9.14
CA CYS A 60 -2.99 0.18 10.11
C CYS A 60 -2.06 1.15 10.87
N LYS A 61 -1.71 0.82 12.11
CA LYS A 61 -0.82 1.63 12.97
C LYS A 61 0.69 1.41 12.72
N SER A 62 1.04 0.70 11.65
CA SER A 62 2.42 0.48 11.22
C SER A 62 2.49 -0.04 9.79
N LEU A 63 3.60 0.26 9.10
CA LEU A 63 3.90 -0.28 7.77
C LEU A 63 3.93 -1.82 7.77
N SER A 64 4.52 -2.42 8.81
CA SER A 64 4.58 -3.88 8.96
C SER A 64 3.18 -4.50 9.13
N GLY A 65 2.29 -3.81 9.86
CA GLY A 65 0.89 -4.19 10.00
C GLY A 65 0.14 -4.16 8.68
N ALA A 66 0.29 -3.07 7.91
CA ALA A 66 -0.30 -2.94 6.58
C ALA A 66 0.20 -4.02 5.62
N LYS A 67 1.52 -4.26 5.56
CA LYS A 67 2.10 -5.33 4.73
C LYS A 67 1.57 -6.71 5.12
N ARG A 68 1.45 -7.00 6.41
CA ARG A 68 0.88 -8.26 6.92
C ARG A 68 -0.59 -8.41 6.52
N TRP A 69 -1.37 -7.33 6.63
CA TRP A 69 -2.78 -7.34 6.24
C TRP A 69 -2.95 -7.67 4.76
N VAL A 70 -2.13 -7.07 3.89
CA VAL A 70 -2.12 -7.36 2.44
C VAL A 70 -1.83 -8.84 2.16
N THR A 71 -0.82 -9.41 2.81
CA THR A 71 -0.49 -10.84 2.66
C THR A 71 -1.64 -11.77 3.06
N ILE A 72 -2.41 -11.40 4.09
CA ILE A 72 -3.53 -12.23 4.58
C ILE A 72 -4.77 -12.09 3.70
N ASN A 73 -5.05 -10.89 3.18
CA ASN A 73 -6.35 -10.57 2.58
C ASN A 73 -6.34 -10.40 1.05
N ILE A 74 -5.18 -10.17 0.44
CA ILE A 74 -5.06 -9.89 -1.00
C ILE A 74 -4.29 -10.97 -1.76
N GLY A 75 -3.24 -11.56 -1.15
CA GLY A 75 -2.38 -12.56 -1.80
C GLY A 75 -1.38 -11.95 -2.77
#